data_AF-A0AAE7BG07-F1
#
_entry.id   AF-A0AAE7BG07-F1
#
_cell.length_a   1.000
_cell.length_b   1.000
_cell.length_c   1.000
_cell.angle_alpha   90.00
_cell.angle_beta   90.00
_cell.angle_gamma   90.00
#
_symmetry.space_group_name_H-M   'P 1'
#
loop_
_entity.id
_entity.type
_entity.pdbx_description
1 polymer ?
#
loop_
_entity_poly.entity_id
_entity_poly.type
_entity_poly.pdbx_seq_one_letter_code
_entity_poly.pdbx_strand_id
1 'polypeptide(L)' 'MKKPFNPNDYLDSVITVKELSQKFPKLLTQDYKKISLLNELLALNYEIISKDYVDFFSSNIEDYFHFEVDAVI' A
#
# COMPACT_ATOMS: atom_id res chain seq x y z
N MET A 1 21.82 -18.08 0.70
CA MET A 1 21.57 -18.30 -0.74
C MET A 1 20.99 -17.02 -1.32
N LYS A 2 21.60 -16.44 -2.36
CA LYS A 2 21.09 -15.24 -3.05
C LYS A 2 20.05 -15.73 -4.07
N LYS A 3 18.77 -15.41 -3.86
CA LYS A 3 17.69 -15.79 -4.79
C LYS A 3 18.05 -15.20 -6.18
N PRO A 4 18.02 -15.98 -7.27
CA PRO A 4 18.29 -15.44 -8.59
C PRO A 4 17.23 -14.40 -8.95
N PHE A 5 17.66 -13.33 -9.63
CA PHE A 5 16.77 -12.31 -10.17
C PHE A 5 15.76 -12.96 -11.13
N ASN A 6 14.47 -12.88 -10.82
CA ASN A 6 13.38 -13.36 -11.67
C ASN A 6 12.58 -12.16 -12.16
N PRO A 7 12.64 -11.79 -13.46
CA PRO A 7 11.86 -10.68 -14.00
C PRO A 7 10.35 -10.89 -13.91
N ASN A 8 9.88 -12.14 -13.72
CA ASN A 8 8.47 -12.42 -13.46
C ASN A 8 8.06 -12.19 -11.99
N ASP A 9 9.00 -12.03 -11.04
CA ASP A 9 8.66 -11.57 -9.68
C ASP A 9 8.29 -10.06 -9.68
N TYR A 10 8.59 -9.32 -10.77
CA TYR A 10 8.35 -7.88 -10.91
C TYR A 10 7.06 -7.53 -11.67
N LEU A 11 6.40 -8.51 -12.29
CA LEU A 11 5.33 -8.26 -13.28
C LEU A 11 3.89 -8.30 -12.74
N ASP A 12 3.67 -8.73 -11.48
CA ASP A 12 2.32 -9.00 -10.94
C ASP A 12 2.04 -8.39 -9.55
N SER A 13 2.78 -7.37 -9.12
CA SER A 13 2.73 -6.94 -7.70
C SER A 13 1.59 -5.98 -7.35
N VAL A 14 0.42 -6.18 -7.94
CA VAL A 14 -0.81 -5.65 -7.34
C VAL A 14 -0.98 -6.41 -6.02
N ILE A 15 -0.74 -5.71 -4.92
CA ILE A 15 -0.91 -6.24 -3.57
C ILE A 15 -1.99 -5.44 -2.86
N THR A 16 -2.41 -5.93 -1.71
CA THR A 16 -3.35 -5.19 -0.85
C THR A 16 -2.63 -4.24 0.09
N VAL A 17 -3.33 -3.19 0.54
CA VAL A 17 -2.86 -2.33 1.65
C VAL A 17 -2.56 -3.18 2.89
N LYS A 18 -3.30 -4.28 3.09
CA LYS A 18 -3.01 -5.25 4.17
C LYS A 18 -1.61 -5.82 4.05
N GLU A 19 -1.24 -6.39 2.90
CA GLU A 19 0.09 -6.95 2.67
C GLU A 19 1.17 -5.88 2.76
N LEU A 20 0.87 -4.66 2.29
CA LEU A 20 1.78 -3.54 2.42
C LEU A 20 2.00 -3.12 3.88
N SER A 21 0.95 -3.10 4.71
CA SER A 21 1.05 -2.78 6.15
C SER A 21 1.92 -3.77 6.92
N GLN A 22 1.98 -5.03 6.48
CA GLN A 22 2.88 -6.05 7.04
C GLN A 22 4.35 -5.77 6.68
N LYS A 23 4.62 -5.24 5.49
CA LYS A 23 5.95 -4.82 5.05
C LYS A 23 6.38 -3.50 5.71
N PHE A 24 5.43 -2.61 5.97
CA PHE A 24 5.66 -1.27 6.52
C PHE A 24 4.81 -1.04 7.78
N PRO A 25 5.26 -1.53 8.96
CA PRO A 25 4.50 -1.42 10.21
C PRO A 25 4.15 0.02 10.61
N LYS A 26 4.89 1.02 10.11
CA LYS A 26 4.56 2.45 10.33
C LYS A 26 3.13 2.78 9.92
N LEU A 27 2.61 2.10 8.89
CA LEU A 27 1.27 2.33 8.37
C LEU A 27 0.17 1.89 9.37
N LEU A 28 0.48 0.99 10.31
CA LEU A 28 -0.46 0.56 11.35
C LEU A 28 -0.64 1.59 12.48
N THR A 29 0.23 2.60 12.54
CA THR A 29 0.31 3.54 13.68
C THR A 29 -0.19 4.95 13.37
N GLN A 30 -0.56 5.20 12.11
CA GLN A 30 -0.96 6.52 11.64
C GLN A 30 -2.48 6.73 11.72
N ASP A 31 -2.88 8.00 11.85
CA ASP A 31 -4.28 8.42 11.83
C ASP A 31 -4.64 8.97 10.44
N TYR A 32 -5.33 8.13 9.67
CA TYR A 32 -5.65 8.43 8.28
C TYR A 32 -6.78 9.45 8.09
N LYS A 33 -7.43 9.92 9.17
CA LYS A 33 -8.28 11.13 9.12
C LYS A 33 -7.46 12.42 9.09
N LYS A 34 -6.18 12.35 9.47
CA LYS A 34 -5.27 13.49 9.52
C LYS A 34 -4.18 13.41 8.46
N ILE A 35 -3.78 12.20 8.09
CA ILE A 35 -2.72 11.91 7.12
C ILE A 35 -3.34 11.21 5.92
N SER A 36 -2.95 11.63 4.71
CA SER A 36 -3.39 10.98 3.48
C SER A 36 -2.69 9.63 3.30
N LEU A 37 -3.45 8.54 3.21
CA LEU A 37 -2.88 7.22 2.93
C LEU A 37 -2.19 7.23 1.56
N LEU A 38 -2.82 7.83 0.56
CA LEU A 38 -2.27 7.98 -0.79
C LEU A 38 -0.86 8.61 -0.77
N ASN A 39 -0.66 9.71 -0.04
CA ASN A 39 0.65 10.36 0.03
C ASN A 39 1.71 9.47 0.69
N GLU A 40 1.34 8.72 1.73
CA GLU A 40 2.25 7.77 2.39
C GLU A 40 2.64 6.61 1.47
N LEU A 41 1.70 6.14 0.66
CA LEU A 41 1.94 5.10 -0.34
C LEU A 41 2.84 5.61 -1.46
N LEU A 42 2.60 6.81 -1.98
CA LEU A 42 3.43 7.44 -3.00
C LEU A 42 4.87 7.61 -2.51
N ALA A 43 5.07 8.00 -1.24
CA ALA A 43 6.40 8.08 -0.63
C ALA A 43 7.10 6.72 -0.50
N LEU A 44 6.34 5.62 -0.55
CA LEU A 44 6.84 4.24 -0.58
C LEU A 44 6.96 3.70 -2.02
N ASN A 45 6.68 4.51 -3.04
CA ASN A 45 6.56 4.13 -4.45
C ASN A 45 5.43 3.12 -4.70
N TYR A 46 4.27 3.34 -4.07
CA TYR A 46 3.03 2.61 -4.33
C TYR A 46 1.89 3.57 -4.66
N GLU A 47 0.98 3.15 -5.52
CA GLU A 47 -0.23 3.89 -5.88
C GLU A 47 -1.47 3.04 -5.59
N ILE A 48 -2.54 3.67 -5.10
CA ILE A 48 -3.84 3.00 -4.94
C ILE A 48 -4.53 2.93 -6.29
N ILE A 49 -4.88 1.72 -6.73
CA ILE A 49 -5.57 1.50 -8.01
C ILE A 49 -7.09 1.32 -7.84
N SER A 50 -7.55 1.10 -6.61
CA SER A 50 -8.98 0.96 -6.32
C SER A 50 -9.72 2.29 -6.49
N LYS A 51 -10.69 2.32 -7.42
CA LYS A 51 -11.47 3.52 -7.75
C LYS A 51 -12.38 4.02 -6.63
N ASP A 52 -12.76 3.13 -5.71
CA ASP A 52 -13.63 3.43 -4.58
C ASP A 52 -12.85 4.00 -3.39
N TYR A 53 -11.53 4.19 -3.52
CA TYR A 53 -10.72 4.80 -2.49
C TYR A 53 -11.17 6.24 -2.21
N VAL A 54 -11.35 6.54 -0.92
CA VAL A 54 -11.65 7.88 -0.43
C VAL A 54 -10.63 8.25 0.63
N ASP A 55 -9.89 9.33 0.36
CA ASP A 55 -8.92 9.86 1.30
C ASP A 55 -9.62 10.41 2.55
N PHE A 56 -8.97 10.30 3.71
CA PHE A 56 -9.50 10.76 5.00
C PHE A 56 -10.80 10.10 5.49
N PHE A 57 -11.23 9.01 4.85
CA PHE A 57 -12.45 8.26 5.21
C PHE A 57 -12.40 7.62 6.61
N SER A 58 -11.31 6.92 6.94
CA SER A 58 -11.11 6.28 8.24
C SER A 58 -9.82 6.74 8.91
N SER A 59 -9.77 6.63 10.25
CA SER A 59 -8.55 6.83 11.01
C SER A 59 -7.64 5.60 10.99
N ASN A 60 -8.20 4.41 10.80
CA ASN A 60 -7.47 3.15 10.91
C ASN A 60 -7.16 2.59 9.52
N ILE A 61 -5.94 2.06 9.34
CA ILE A 61 -5.57 1.41 8.08
C ILE A 61 -6.35 0.12 7.79
N GLU A 62 -6.91 -0.52 8.82
CA GLU A 62 -7.68 -1.77 8.67
C GLU A 62 -8.88 -1.59 7.74
N ASP A 63 -9.50 -0.41 7.75
CA ASP A 63 -10.61 -0.08 6.85
C ASP A 63 -10.15 0.04 5.38
N TYR A 64 -8.85 0.23 5.15
CA TYR A 64 -8.23 0.33 3.83
C TYR A 64 -7.61 -1.00 3.36
N PHE A 65 -7.58 -2.04 4.19
CA PHE A 65 -6.88 -3.30 3.90
C PHE A 65 -7.34 -4.04 2.65
N HIS A 66 -8.56 -3.78 2.19
CA HIS A 66 -9.14 -4.40 1.00
C HIS A 66 -8.76 -3.67 -0.30
N PHE A 67 -8.20 -2.46 -0.21
CA PHE A 67 -7.77 -1.72 -1.39
C PHE A 67 -6.51 -2.31 -1.98
N GLU A 68 -6.49 -2.32 -3.31
CA GLU A 68 -5.38 -2.76 -4.12
C GLU A 68 -4.43 -1.60 -4.39
N VAL A 69 -3.15 -1.90 -4.29
CA VAL A 69 -2.06 -0.97 -4.58
C VAL A 69 -1.10 -1.61 -5.56
N ASP A 70 -0.54 -0.79 -6.44
CA ASP A 70 0.49 -1.20 -7.39
C ASP A 70 1.80 -0.48 -7.09
N ALA A 71 2.93 -1.12 -7.41
CA ALA A 71 4.25 -0.52 -7.25
C ALA A 71 4.56 0.39 -8.44
N VAL A 72 4.91 1.65 -8.15
CA VAL A 72 5.30 2.63 -9.18
C VAL A 72 6.83 2.61 -9.30
N ILE A 73 7.35 2.32 -10.50
CA ILE A 73 8.80 2.21 -10.80
C ILE A 73 9.32 3.50 -11.43
#